data_AF-A0A4Q7V7J5-F1
#
_entry.id   AF-A0A4Q7V7J5-F1
#
_cell.length_a   1.000
_cell.length_b   1.000
_cell.length_c   1.000
_cell.angle_alpha   90.00
_cell.angle_beta   90.00
_cell.angle_gamma   90.00
#
_symmetry.space_group_name_H-M   'P 1'
#
loop_
_entity.id
_entity.type
_entity.pdbx_description
1 polymer ?
#
loop_
_entity_poly.entity_id
_entity_poly.type
_entity_poly.pdbx_seq_one_letter_code
_entity_poly.pdbx_strand_id
1 'polypeptide(L)'
;MDEGLADANHYTVSGDGLEITVSPGPAGEVQLGYRGAAPARTFTADEVVDEQGIVGSSVSVTLQEAPDRGRTTLTVLVPRVRVRPGERVRIQTIGITTVHLASIAPAADHGQLERSTITELQGVATFVRI
;
A
#
# COMPACT_ATOMS: atom_id res chain seq x y z
N MET A 1 28.26 -18.86 10.62
CA MET A 1 27.30 -18.80 9.49
C MET A 1 26.86 -17.36 9.47
N ASP A 2 27.33 -16.58 8.51
CA ASP A 2 26.97 -15.16 8.42
C ASP A 2 25.48 -15.13 8.08
N GLU A 3 24.63 -14.83 9.05
CA GLU A 3 23.20 -14.63 8.80
C GLU A 3 23.08 -13.29 8.06
N GLY A 4 23.36 -13.38 6.76
CA GLY A 4 23.48 -12.24 5.86
C GLY A 4 22.22 -11.39 5.90
N LEU A 5 22.42 -10.10 5.64
CA LEU A 5 21.32 -9.16 5.48
C LEU A 5 20.38 -9.63 4.36
N ALA A 6 19.08 -9.57 4.63
CA ALA A 6 18.02 -9.79 3.65
C ALA A 6 17.23 -8.49 3.45
N ASP A 7 16.63 -8.31 2.29
CA ASP A 7 15.66 -7.23 2.08
C ASP A 7 14.34 -7.60 2.77
N ALA A 8 13.76 -6.65 3.51
CA ALA A 8 12.48 -6.85 4.17
C ALA A 8 11.37 -7.03 3.13
N ASN A 9 10.50 -7.99 3.39
CA ASN A 9 9.35 -8.31 2.55
C ASN A 9 8.02 -8.26 3.31
N HIS A 10 8.05 -8.08 4.63
CA HIS A 10 6.86 -7.97 5.46
C HIS A 10 6.87 -6.66 6.25
N TYR A 11 5.84 -5.85 6.05
CA TYR A 11 5.69 -4.51 6.59
C TYR A 11 4.33 -4.40 7.27
N THR A 12 4.30 -3.91 8.50
CA THR A 12 3.05 -3.54 9.19
C THR A 12 3.19 -2.09 9.64
N VAL A 13 2.33 -1.22 9.11
CA VAL A 13 2.38 0.23 9.35
C VAL A 13 0.98 0.76 9.69
N SER A 14 0.92 1.80 10.51
CA SER A 14 -0.34 2.42 10.90
C SER A 14 -0.20 3.91 11.19
N GLY A 15 -1.32 4.63 11.11
CA GLY A 15 -1.44 6.05 11.40
C GLY A 15 -2.85 6.55 11.11
N ASP A 16 -3.36 7.49 11.90
CA ASP A 16 -4.70 8.10 11.72
C ASP A 16 -5.86 7.10 11.50
N GLY A 17 -5.86 6.00 12.26
CA GLY A 17 -6.88 4.94 12.14
C GLY A 17 -6.76 4.03 10.91
N LEU A 18 -5.74 4.24 10.08
CA LEU A 18 -5.35 3.37 8.97
C LEU A 18 -4.29 2.37 9.45
N GLU A 19 -4.50 1.09 9.15
CA GLU A 19 -3.54 0.00 9.37
C GLU A 19 -3.36 -0.76 8.04
N ILE A 20 -2.10 -0.97 7.67
CA ILE A 20 -1.72 -1.61 6.41
C ILE A 20 -0.63 -2.63 6.64
N THR A 21 -0.82 -3.81 6.05
CA THR A 21 0.19 -4.87 5.99
C THR A 21 0.56 -5.13 4.54
N VAL A 22 1.84 -5.03 4.20
CA VAL A 22 2.37 -5.47 2.91
C VAL A 22 3.20 -6.72 3.16
N SER A 23 2.90 -7.82 2.48
CA SER A 23 3.56 -9.10 2.71
C SER A 23 3.63 -9.94 1.43
N PRO A 24 4.56 -10.91 1.34
CA PRO A 24 4.50 -11.89 0.27
C PRO A 24 3.31 -12.83 0.49
N GLY A 25 2.69 -13.22 -0.61
CA GLY A 25 1.71 -14.28 -0.67
C GLY A 25 2.33 -15.66 -0.88
N PRO A 26 1.50 -16.71 -0.95
CA PRO A 26 1.96 -18.09 -1.07
C PRO A 26 2.80 -18.38 -2.32
N ALA A 27 2.59 -17.64 -3.42
CA ALA A 27 3.37 -17.77 -4.65
C ALA A 27 4.46 -16.69 -4.78
N GLY A 28 4.69 -15.92 -3.72
CA GLY A 28 5.64 -14.81 -3.68
C GLY A 28 5.11 -13.50 -4.27
N GLU A 29 3.85 -13.45 -4.68
CA GLU A 29 3.18 -12.23 -5.13
C GLU A 29 3.00 -11.24 -3.97
N VAL A 30 2.97 -9.94 -4.26
CA VAL A 30 2.71 -8.93 -3.22
C VAL A 30 1.24 -8.97 -2.80
N GLN A 31 0.99 -8.97 -1.50
CA GLN A 31 -0.33 -8.84 -0.90
C GLN A 31 -0.40 -7.58 -0.06
N LEU A 32 -1.58 -6.95 -0.04
CA LEU A 32 -1.86 -5.78 0.80
C LEU A 32 -3.08 -6.05 1.67
N GLY A 33 -2.89 -6.09 2.99
CA GLY A 33 -3.95 -6.08 3.98
C GLY A 33 -4.30 -4.65 4.38
N TYR A 34 -5.59 -4.33 4.40
CA TYR A 34 -6.11 -3.01 4.73
C TYR A 34 -7.12 -3.09 5.88
N ARG A 35 -7.03 -2.13 6.81
CA ARG A 35 -8.04 -1.83 7.81
C ARG A 35 -8.12 -0.31 8.01
N GLY A 36 -9.30 0.27 7.88
CA GLY A 36 -9.51 1.72 7.99
C GLY A 36 -10.98 2.10 7.85
N ALA A 37 -11.24 3.20 7.14
CA ALA A 37 -12.59 3.72 6.92
C ALA A 37 -13.46 2.84 6.00
N ALA A 38 -12.85 2.11 5.07
CA ALA A 38 -13.53 1.11 4.25
C ALA A 38 -13.51 -0.28 4.94
N PRO A 39 -14.33 -1.25 4.50
CA PRO A 39 -14.28 -2.61 5.03
C PRO A 39 -12.87 -3.20 4.97
N ALA A 40 -12.46 -3.88 6.03
CA ALA A 40 -11.18 -4.56 6.07
C ALA A 40 -11.11 -5.63 4.98
N ARG A 41 -10.01 -5.66 4.23
CA ARG A 41 -9.83 -6.54 3.07
C ARG A 41 -8.35 -6.84 2.86
N THR A 42 -8.06 -8.02 2.32
CA THR A 42 -6.76 -8.36 1.75
C THR A 42 -6.88 -8.38 0.24
N PHE A 43 -5.94 -7.72 -0.44
CA PHE A 43 -5.82 -7.66 -1.88
C PHE A 43 -4.62 -8.50 -2.32
N THR A 44 -4.79 -9.24 -3.40
CA THR A 44 -3.78 -10.20 -3.89
C THR A 44 -3.64 -10.14 -5.41
N ALA A 45 -2.48 -10.55 -5.93
CA ALA A 45 -2.23 -10.73 -7.36
C ALA A 45 -2.74 -9.54 -8.21
N ASP A 46 -3.70 -9.78 -9.11
CA ASP A 46 -4.22 -8.78 -10.05
C ASP A 46 -4.96 -7.61 -9.39
N GLU A 47 -5.27 -7.70 -8.09
CA GLU A 47 -5.86 -6.60 -7.31
C GLU A 47 -4.81 -5.60 -6.81
N VAL A 48 -3.52 -5.95 -6.92
CA VAL A 48 -2.39 -5.18 -6.40
C VAL A 48 -1.51 -4.72 -7.55
N VAL A 49 -1.26 -3.41 -7.60
CA VAL A 49 -0.27 -2.81 -8.49
C VAL A 49 0.97 -2.49 -7.67
N ASP A 50 2.05 -3.26 -7.86
CA ASP A 50 3.36 -3.03 -7.24
C ASP A 50 4.34 -2.44 -8.27
N GLU A 51 4.76 -1.19 -8.03
CA GLU A 51 5.65 -0.45 -8.93
C GLU A 51 6.94 -0.06 -8.21
N GLN A 52 8.09 -0.40 -8.80
CA GLN A 52 9.39 -0.01 -8.29
C GLN A 52 9.71 1.43 -8.70
N GLY A 53 10.22 2.23 -7.76
CA GLY A 53 10.53 3.64 -7.98
C GLY A 53 11.79 4.12 -7.24
N ILE A 54 12.04 5.43 -7.32
CA ILE A 54 13.21 6.08 -6.72
C ILE A 54 13.12 6.09 -5.18
N VAL A 55 11.90 6.15 -4.63
CA VAL A 55 11.63 6.24 -3.18
C VAL A 55 11.32 4.89 -2.52
N GLY A 56 11.62 3.77 -3.19
CA GLY A 56 11.18 2.44 -2.78
C GLY A 56 10.20 1.86 -3.79
N SER A 57 9.28 1.00 -3.36
CA SER A 57 8.14 0.60 -4.19
C SER A 57 6.86 1.30 -3.76
N SER A 58 5.90 1.41 -4.67
CA SER A 58 4.54 1.84 -4.39
C SER A 58 3.60 0.69 -4.61
N VAL A 59 2.86 0.31 -3.57
CA VAL A 59 1.87 -0.77 -3.61
C VAL A 59 0.49 -0.15 -3.57
N SER A 60 -0.30 -0.35 -4.63
CA SER A 60 -1.58 0.31 -4.84
C SER A 60 -2.73 -0.70 -4.98
N VAL A 61 -3.90 -0.35 -4.43
CA VAL A 61 -5.13 -1.14 -4.50
C VAL A 61 -6.34 -0.23 -4.71
N THR A 62 -7.43 -0.80 -5.25
CA THR A 62 -8.73 -0.12 -5.34
C THR A 62 -9.60 -0.51 -4.15
N LEU A 63 -9.88 0.44 -3.25
CA LEU A 63 -10.72 0.22 -2.07
C LEU A 63 -12.21 0.17 -2.43
N GLN A 64 -12.63 1.02 -3.36
CA GLN A 64 -14.01 1.14 -3.81
C GLN A 64 -14.04 1.60 -5.26
N GLU A 65 -14.98 1.07 -6.05
CA GLU A 65 -15.24 1.53 -7.41
C GLU A 65 -16.75 1.46 -7.68
N ALA A 66 -17.30 2.52 -8.28
CA ALA A 66 -18.67 2.56 -8.76
C ALA A 66 -18.74 3.40 -10.05
N PRO A 67 -19.40 2.90 -11.13
CA PRO A 67 -19.37 3.55 -12.45
C PRO A 67 -19.81 5.02 -12.46
N ASP A 68 -20.68 5.42 -11.54
CA ASP A 68 -21.29 6.74 -11.43
C ASP A 68 -20.77 7.58 -10.24
N ARG A 69 -19.94 6.99 -9.37
CA ARG A 69 -19.41 7.67 -8.16
C ARG A 69 -17.89 7.72 -8.11
N GLY A 70 -17.23 7.18 -9.13
CA GLY A 70 -15.78 7.17 -9.25
C GLY A 70 -15.12 6.02 -8.49
N ARG A 71 -13.84 6.20 -8.23
CA ARG A 71 -12.98 5.16 -7.65
C ARG A 71 -12.17 5.74 -6.51
N THR A 72 -11.99 4.97 -5.45
CA THR A 72 -11.05 5.30 -4.37
C THR A 72 -9.91 4.30 -4.38
N THR A 73 -8.69 4.78 -4.52
CA THR A 73 -7.47 3.99 -4.46
C THR A 73 -6.69 4.29 -3.19
N LEU A 74 -5.93 3.31 -2.73
CA LEU A 74 -4.94 3.46 -1.69
C LEU A 74 -3.59 3.05 -2.24
N THR A 75 -2.59 3.91 -2.08
CA THR A 75 -1.19 3.63 -2.40
C THR A 75 -0.36 3.75 -1.14
N VAL A 76 0.53 2.79 -0.90
CA VAL A 76 1.51 2.84 0.19
C VAL A 76 2.90 2.87 -0.39
N LEU A 77 3.72 3.79 0.08
CA LEU A 77 5.15 3.74 -0.21
C LEU A 77 5.82 2.71 0.71
N VAL A 78 6.55 1.78 0.13
CA VAL A 78 7.28 0.74 0.84
C VAL A 78 8.77 1.02 0.69
N PRO A 79 9.44 1.53 1.76
CA PRO A 79 10.85 1.86 1.70
C PRO A 79 11.70 0.58 1.63
N ARG A 80 12.87 0.67 0.99
CA ARG A 80 13.86 -0.43 1.00
C ARG A 80 14.49 -0.52 2.37
N VAL A 81 14.35 -1.67 3.02
CA VAL A 81 14.95 -1.93 4.34
C VAL A 81 15.72 -3.24 4.29
N ARG A 82 16.95 -3.22 4.79
CA ARG A 82 17.74 -4.44 5.05
C ARG A 82 17.64 -4.82 6.50
N VAL A 83 17.38 -6.10 6.76
CA VAL A 83 17.20 -6.67 8.09
C VAL A 83 18.00 -7.95 8.23
N ARG A 84 18.45 -8.25 9.44
CA ARG A 84 18.92 -9.60 9.78
C ARG A 84 17.72 -10.54 9.99
N PRO A 85 17.90 -11.86 9.85
CA PRO A 85 16.85 -12.82 10.20
C PRO A 85 16.32 -12.59 11.63
N GLY A 86 14.99 -12.44 11.77
CA GLY A 86 14.33 -12.17 13.05
C GLY A 86 14.42 -10.72 13.56
N GLU A 87 15.13 -9.83 12.87
CA GLU A 87 15.20 -8.41 13.21
C GLU A 87 13.91 -7.67 12.83
N ARG A 88 13.52 -6.71 13.67
CA ARG A 88 12.41 -5.78 13.42
C ARG A 88 12.95 -4.35 13.37
N VAL A 89 12.89 -3.72 12.20
CA VAL A 89 13.35 -2.34 12.02
C VAL A 89 12.15 -1.41 12.01
N ARG A 90 12.19 -0.35 12.84
CA ARG A 90 11.17 0.69 12.82
C ARG A 90 11.29 1.51 11.54
N ILE A 91 10.15 1.81 10.93
CA ILE A 91 10.07 2.61 9.70
C ILE A 91 9.01 3.69 9.82
N GLN A 92 9.17 4.70 8.98
CA GLN A 92 8.18 5.72 8.69
C GLN A 92 7.95 5.75 7.19
N THR A 93 6.70 5.91 6.79
CA THR A 93 6.31 6.01 5.39
C THR A 93 4.99 6.79 5.27
N ILE A 94 4.40 6.83 4.09
CA ILE A 94 3.10 7.46 3.84
C ILE A 94 2.15 6.50 3.12
N GLY A 95 0.88 6.63 3.45
CA GLY A 95 -0.25 6.16 2.66
C GLY A 95 -0.87 7.34 1.90
N ILE A 96 -1.31 7.12 0.68
CA ILE A 96 -1.98 8.10 -0.16
C ILE A 96 -3.33 7.49 -0.54
N THR A 97 -4.41 8.10 -0.04
CA THR A 97 -5.77 7.73 -0.47
C THR A 97 -6.23 8.72 -1.52
N THR A 98 -6.52 8.24 -2.73
CA THR A 98 -6.93 9.08 -3.86
C THR A 98 -8.37 8.78 -4.25
N VAL A 99 -9.21 9.80 -4.25
CA VAL A 99 -10.56 9.75 -4.79
C VAL A 99 -10.51 10.28 -6.22
N HIS A 100 -10.82 9.41 -7.18
CA HIS A 100 -10.98 9.71 -8.59
C HIS A 100 -12.46 9.99 -8.85
N LEU A 101 -12.79 11.22 -9.21
CA LEU A 101 -14.15 11.62 -9.59
C LEU A 101 -14.48 11.04 -10.96
N ALA A 102 -15.69 10.51 -11.12
CA ALA A 102 -16.23 10.11 -12.41
C ALA A 102 -17.61 10.75 -12.61
N SER A 103 -17.86 11.25 -13.82
CA SER A 103 -19.16 11.79 -14.24
C SER A 103 -19.76 10.94 -15.36
N ILE A 104 -21.08 10.79 -15.34
CA ILE A 104 -21.85 10.21 -16.45
C ILE A 104 -21.89 11.11 -17.69
N ALA A 105 -21.49 12.38 -17.56
CA ALA A 105 -21.36 13.34 -18.64
C ALA A 105 -19.90 13.83 -18.73
N PRO A 106 -19.02 13.13 -19.47
CA PRO A 106 -17.59 13.44 -19.53
C PRO A 106 -17.27 14.88 -19.98
N ALA A 107 -18.17 15.50 -20.77
CA ALA A 107 -18.02 16.89 -21.20
C ALA A 107 -18.15 17.92 -20.05
N ALA A 108 -18.64 17.50 -18.88
CA ALA A 108 -18.74 18.32 -17.69
C ALA A 108 -17.55 18.14 -16.73
N ASP A 109 -16.65 17.18 -16.99
CA ASP A 109 -15.46 16.95 -16.16
C ASP A 109 -14.40 18.01 -16.47
N HIS A 110 -14.25 18.98 -15.56
CA HIS A 110 -13.28 20.06 -15.68
C HIS A 110 -12.59 20.33 -14.33
N GLY A 111 -11.32 20.75 -14.39
CA GLY A 111 -10.51 21.02 -13.20
C GLY A 111 -9.81 19.78 -12.64
N GLN A 112 -9.61 19.75 -11.32
CA GLN A 112 -8.94 18.65 -10.62
C GLN A 112 -9.93 17.48 -10.42
N LEU A 113 -9.67 16.36 -11.11
CA LEU A 113 -10.51 15.16 -11.04
C LEU A 113 -10.07 14.16 -9.96
N GLU A 114 -8.91 14.41 -9.35
CA GLU A 114 -8.34 13.53 -8.33
C GLU A 114 -8.03 14.32 -7.07
N ARG A 115 -8.53 13.84 -5.93
CA ARG A 115 -8.19 14.37 -4.62
C ARG A 115 -7.43 13.33 -3.84
N SER A 116 -6.20 13.65 -3.46
CA SER A 116 -5.37 12.79 -2.64
C SER A 116 -5.25 13.32 -1.22
N THR A 117 -5.36 12.42 -0.26
CA THR A 117 -5.07 12.67 1.16
C THR A 117 -3.86 11.83 1.56
N ILE A 118 -2.89 12.45 2.21
CA ILE A 118 -1.69 11.79 2.73
C ILE A 118 -1.90 11.44 4.19
N THR A 119 -1.55 10.23 4.57
CA THR A 119 -1.51 9.76 5.95
C THR A 119 -0.07 9.37 6.28
N GLU A 120 0.51 10.00 7.30
CA GLU A 120 1.82 9.57 7.83
C GLU A 120 1.65 8.24 8.56
N LEU A 121 2.50 7.27 8.22
CA LEU A 121 2.44 5.91 8.74
C LEU A 121 3.75 5.57 9.43
N GLN A 122 3.66 4.85 10.53
CA GLN A 122 4.81 4.32 11.27
C GLN A 122 4.59 2.84 11.57
N GLY A 123 5.69 2.09 11.65
CA GLY A 123 5.57 0.66 11.87
C GLY A 123 6.88 -0.08 11.84
N VAL A 124 6.82 -1.33 11.41
CA VAL A 124 7.97 -2.24 11.39
C VAL A 124 8.12 -2.95 10.05
N ALA A 125 9.37 -3.12 9.64
CA ALA A 125 9.78 -3.94 8.51
C ALA A 125 10.54 -5.17 9.02
N THR A 126 10.25 -6.32 8.42
CA THR A 126 10.81 -7.63 8.77
C THR A 126 11.01 -8.49 7.51
N PHE A 127 11.81 -9.54 7.65
CA PHE A 127 11.94 -10.57 6.63
C PHE A 127 11.25 -11.85 7.10
N VAL A 128 10.36 -12.37 6.27
CA VAL A 128 9.65 -13.64 6.48
C VAL A 128 10.08 -14.62 5.38
N ARG A 129 10.42 -15.85 5.79
CA ARG A 129 10.68 -16.96 4.85
C ARG A 129 9.35 -17.49 4.33
N ILE A 130 9.28 -17.66 3.01
CA ILE A 130 8.14 -18.22 2.28
C ILE A 130 8.44 -19.68 1.99
#